data_AF-A0A2G4HNG8-F1
#
_entry.id   AF-A0A2G4HNG8-F1
#
_cell.length_a   1.000
_cell.length_b   1.000
_cell.length_c   1.000
_cell.angle_alpha   90.00
_cell.angle_beta   90.00
_cell.angle_gamma   90.00
#
_symmetry.space_group_name_H-M   'P 1'
#
loop_
_entity.id
_entity.type
_entity.pdbx_description
1 polymer ?
#
loop_
_entity_poly.entity_id
_entity_poly.type
_entity_poly.pdbx_seq_one_letter_code
_entity_poly.pdbx_strand_id
1 'polypeptide(L)'
;MGAEAPDRIDGSPPASAVACGLVVAMEANFCRVALESPGPAGVDQLLCVRRTRLGKTGQQICVGDRVQVEGVDWTSRRGAVAAVASRTSLLARPAVANCNRVVVVMALVQPDLDPVQLTRFLLTAEATGVQVDLVLTKADLLAPELLQEWRQRLGAWGYEPWLVSAQTGAGIEPLRQHLAEPGIAVLCGPSGVGKSSLLNALVPDLALRVGAVSGRLQRGRHTTRHVELFALGAGGLLADTPGFNRPDLPPDPGALAGLFPEVRGRLGAGACRFTNCLHQGDPGCAVGSDWPRHPHYLQCLDQVLAQEAAAKSRPAEPGLKQRGGHLEPRLDPRLRQLSRKRQRQADGPQGDDSAADLVGEEAEDRDLDPGALGSGAGGSRKPAPRS
;
A
#
# COMPACT_ATOMS: atom_id res chain seq x y z
N MET A 1 -38.69 -4.00 -64.68
CA MET A 1 -38.07 -2.71 -64.31
C MET A 1 -39.07 -2.02 -63.39
N GLY A 2 -38.83 -1.71 -62.12
CA GLY A 2 -37.70 -1.97 -61.24
C GLY A 2 -38.24 -2.22 -59.83
N ALA A 3 -37.47 -2.93 -59.02
CA ALA A 3 -37.73 -3.14 -57.61
C ALA A 3 -37.22 -1.90 -56.84
N GLU A 4 -38.10 -1.24 -56.10
CA GLU A 4 -37.73 -0.23 -55.11
C GLU A 4 -37.13 -0.92 -53.88
N ALA A 5 -35.89 -0.56 -53.57
CA ALA A 5 -35.21 -0.93 -52.34
C ALA A 5 -35.62 0.03 -51.22
N PRO A 6 -36.03 -0.44 -50.03
CA PRO A 6 -36.13 0.43 -48.88
C PRO A 6 -34.77 0.54 -48.18
N ASP A 7 -34.45 1.79 -47.88
CA ASP A 7 -33.44 2.37 -47.01
C ASP A 7 -32.53 1.46 -46.19
N ARG A 8 -31.23 1.74 -46.35
CA ARG A 8 -30.18 1.38 -45.41
C ARG A 8 -30.46 2.04 -44.07
N ILE A 9 -30.82 1.24 -43.07
CA ILE A 9 -30.76 1.64 -41.67
C ILE A 9 -29.29 1.89 -41.34
N ASP A 10 -28.91 3.16 -41.27
CA ASP A 10 -27.65 3.62 -40.68
C ASP A 10 -27.62 3.18 -39.21
N GLY A 11 -27.06 1.99 -38.99
CA GLY A 11 -26.75 1.46 -37.68
C GLY A 11 -25.56 2.20 -37.07
N SER A 12 -25.75 3.45 -36.68
CA SER A 12 -24.91 4.04 -35.64
C SER A 12 -25.15 3.24 -34.35
N PRO A 13 -24.11 2.70 -33.69
CA PRO A 13 -24.31 2.01 -32.42
C PRO A 13 -24.95 3.02 -31.43
N PRO A 14 -25.92 2.59 -30.60
CA PRO A 14 -26.46 3.48 -29.59
C PRO A 14 -25.30 4.00 -28.74
N ALA A 15 -25.30 5.31 -28.50
CA ALA A 15 -24.29 5.98 -27.68
C ALA A 15 -23.99 5.12 -26.46
N SER A 16 -22.74 4.64 -26.36
CA SER A 16 -22.35 3.70 -25.32
C SER A 16 -22.72 4.29 -23.96
N ALA A 17 -23.66 3.67 -23.25
CA ALA A 17 -24.11 4.15 -21.96
C ALA A 17 -22.90 4.33 -21.04
N VAL A 18 -22.63 5.58 -20.67
CA VAL A 18 -21.63 5.93 -19.69
C VAL A 18 -22.28 5.82 -18.32
N ALA A 19 -21.68 5.04 -17.43
CA ALA A 19 -22.13 4.92 -16.04
C ALA A 19 -21.01 5.33 -15.10
N CYS A 20 -21.36 5.96 -13.97
CA CYS A 20 -20.42 6.29 -12.90
C CYS A 20 -20.59 5.31 -11.74
N GLY A 21 -19.49 4.98 -11.07
CA GLY A 21 -19.54 4.07 -9.95
C GLY A 21 -18.29 4.10 -9.07
N LEU A 22 -18.36 3.34 -7.99
CA LEU A 22 -17.30 3.14 -7.01
C LEU A 22 -16.74 1.73 -7.11
N VAL A 23 -15.42 1.60 -7.14
CA VAL A 23 -14.76 0.28 -7.07
C VAL A 23 -14.89 -0.28 -5.65
N VAL A 24 -15.70 -1.31 -5.46
CA VAL A 24 -15.98 -1.92 -4.15
C VAL A 24 -15.10 -3.11 -3.82
N ALA A 25 -14.56 -3.79 -4.84
CA ALA A 25 -13.65 -4.92 -4.67
C ALA A 25 -12.71 -5.07 -5.86
N MET A 26 -11.53 -5.61 -5.60
CA MET A 26 -10.52 -5.93 -6.62
C MET A 26 -10.26 -7.44 -6.68
N GLU A 27 -10.45 -8.01 -7.86
CA GLU A 27 -10.09 -9.38 -8.22
C GLU A 27 -8.93 -9.35 -9.24
N ALA A 28 -8.26 -10.48 -9.51
CA ALA A 28 -7.00 -10.48 -10.25
C ALA A 28 -7.04 -9.78 -11.62
N ASN A 29 -8.13 -9.95 -12.38
CA ASN A 29 -8.31 -9.38 -13.72
C ASN A 29 -9.55 -8.48 -13.85
N PHE A 30 -10.34 -8.37 -12.78
CA PHE A 30 -11.63 -7.67 -12.78
C PHE A 30 -11.76 -6.80 -11.54
N CYS A 31 -12.54 -5.74 -11.65
CA CYS A 31 -12.95 -4.92 -10.53
C CYS A 31 -14.47 -4.94 -10.44
N ARG A 32 -15.02 -4.98 -9.23
CA ARG A 32 -16.45 -4.83 -9.00
C ARG A 32 -16.74 -3.35 -8.80
N VAL A 33 -17.66 -2.82 -9.59
CA VAL A 33 -18.06 -1.42 -9.54
C VAL A 33 -19.52 -1.34 -9.12
N ALA A 34 -19.78 -0.70 -7.98
CA ALA A 34 -21.12 -0.33 -7.56
C ALA A 34 -21.49 0.98 -8.25
N LEU A 35 -22.62 0.99 -8.96
CA LEU A 35 -23.09 2.15 -9.72
C LEU A 35 -23.70 3.19 -8.80
N GLU A 36 -23.45 4.48 -9.10
CA GLU A 36 -24.08 5.59 -8.37
C GLU A 36 -25.59 5.69 -8.67
N SER A 37 -26.02 5.20 -9.82
CA SER A 37 -27.43 5.09 -10.20
C SER A 37 -27.70 3.69 -10.74
N PRO A 38 -28.73 2.98 -10.24
CA PRO A 38 -29.07 1.66 -10.73
C PRO A 38 -29.36 1.71 -12.23
N GLY A 39 -28.82 0.73 -12.95
CA GLY A 39 -29.11 0.52 -14.36
C GLY A 39 -30.52 -0.06 -14.61
N PRO A 40 -30.82 -0.38 -15.88
CA PRO A 40 -32.03 -1.11 -16.25
C PRO A 40 -32.21 -2.37 -15.40
N ALA A 41 -33.46 -2.69 -15.04
CA ALA A 41 -33.83 -3.81 -14.18
C ALA A 41 -33.20 -3.78 -12.76
N GLY A 42 -32.77 -2.62 -12.28
CA GLY A 42 -32.26 -2.44 -10.92
C GLY A 42 -30.85 -3.00 -10.71
N VAL A 43 -30.07 -3.16 -11.79
CA VAL A 43 -28.67 -3.59 -11.68
C VAL A 43 -27.84 -2.48 -11.04
N ASP A 44 -27.33 -2.72 -9.84
CA ASP A 44 -26.56 -1.79 -9.03
C ASP A 44 -25.04 -2.08 -9.07
N GLN A 45 -24.64 -3.24 -9.60
CA GLN A 45 -23.24 -3.65 -9.66
C GLN A 45 -22.85 -4.23 -11.02
N LEU A 46 -21.63 -3.90 -11.47
CA LEU A 46 -21.02 -4.41 -12.68
C LEU A 46 -19.65 -5.05 -12.39
N LEU A 47 -19.34 -6.11 -13.13
CA LEU A 47 -18.00 -6.68 -13.21
C LEU A 47 -17.24 -6.01 -14.36
N CYS A 48 -16.25 -5.19 -14.02
CA CYS A 48 -15.55 -4.37 -15.00
C CYS A 48 -14.12 -4.83 -15.26
N VAL A 49 -13.71 -4.79 -16.53
CA VAL A 49 -12.31 -4.96 -16.94
C VAL A 49 -11.62 -3.60 -17.10
N ARG A 50 -10.30 -3.59 -16.93
CA ARG A 50 -9.49 -2.41 -17.22
C ARG A 50 -9.29 -2.26 -18.73
N ARG A 51 -9.61 -1.09 -19.30
CA ARG A 51 -9.23 -0.80 -20.70
C ARG A 51 -7.71 -0.64 -20.83
N THR A 52 -7.18 -1.12 -21.95
CA THR A 52 -5.75 -1.05 -22.30
C THR A 52 -5.19 0.38 -22.32
N ARG A 53 -6.03 1.40 -22.60
CA ARG A 53 -5.62 2.81 -22.61
C ARG A 53 -5.25 3.35 -21.23
N LEU A 54 -5.96 2.95 -20.16
CA LEU A 54 -5.60 3.22 -18.76
C LEU A 54 -4.29 2.52 -18.35
N GLY A 55 -3.92 1.45 -19.04
CA GLY A 55 -2.61 0.79 -18.92
C GLY A 55 -1.45 1.72 -19.27
N LYS A 56 -1.60 2.48 -20.36
CA LYS A 56 -0.53 3.32 -20.94
C LYS A 56 -0.25 4.59 -20.15
N THR A 57 -1.22 5.08 -19.38
CA THR A 57 -1.04 6.22 -18.46
C THR A 57 -0.47 5.82 -17.09
N GLY A 58 -0.27 4.52 -16.83
CA GLY A 58 0.27 4.04 -15.55
C GLY A 58 -0.72 4.11 -14.37
N GLN A 59 -1.95 4.58 -14.59
CA GLN A 59 -2.95 4.76 -13.54
C GLN A 59 -3.49 3.40 -13.08
N GLN A 60 -3.14 3.00 -11.85
CA GLN A 60 -3.64 1.78 -11.22
C GLN A 60 -5.03 2.02 -10.65
N ILE A 61 -5.94 1.07 -10.79
CA ILE A 61 -7.27 1.09 -10.16
C ILE A 61 -7.15 0.47 -8.78
N CYS A 62 -7.71 1.12 -7.77
CA CYS A 62 -7.75 0.67 -6.39
C CYS A 62 -9.19 0.59 -5.87
N VAL A 63 -9.41 -0.18 -4.82
CA VAL A 63 -10.69 -0.15 -4.09
C VAL A 63 -10.91 1.27 -3.56
N GLY A 64 -12.14 1.77 -3.66
CA GLY A 64 -12.52 3.13 -3.29
C GLY A 64 -12.35 4.17 -4.40
N ASP A 65 -11.81 3.81 -5.57
CA ASP A 65 -11.77 4.72 -6.71
C ASP A 65 -13.18 4.98 -7.28
N ARG A 66 -13.47 6.25 -7.58
CA ARG A 66 -14.61 6.63 -8.42
C ARG A 66 -14.23 6.50 -9.88
N VAL A 67 -15.04 5.79 -10.66
CA VAL A 67 -14.71 5.39 -12.02
C VAL A 67 -15.87 5.66 -12.98
N GLN A 68 -15.50 5.96 -14.22
CA GLN A 68 -16.41 6.02 -15.35
C GLN A 68 -16.32 4.68 -16.10
N VAL A 69 -17.47 4.07 -16.32
CA VAL A 69 -17.62 2.77 -17.00
C VAL A 69 -18.30 3.00 -18.35
N GLU A 70 -17.77 2.35 -19.38
CA GLU A 70 -18.30 2.37 -20.75
C GLU A 70 -18.48 0.94 -21.28
N GLY A 71 -19.25 0.82 -22.38
CA GLY A 71 -19.49 -0.47 -23.03
C GLY A 71 -20.21 -1.44 -22.10
N VAL A 72 -21.19 -0.93 -21.35
CA VAL A 72 -21.94 -1.71 -20.37
C VAL A 72 -22.87 -2.69 -21.10
N ASP A 73 -22.67 -3.96 -20.82
CA ASP A 73 -23.62 -5.03 -21.12
C ASP A 73 -24.45 -5.31 -19.86
N TRP A 74 -25.67 -4.78 -19.85
CA TRP A 74 -26.60 -4.91 -18.72
C TRP A 74 -27.08 -6.34 -18.50
N THR A 75 -27.15 -7.15 -19.56
CA THR A 75 -27.59 -8.54 -19.47
C THR A 75 -26.54 -9.41 -18.80
N SER A 76 -25.27 -9.24 -19.17
CA SER A 76 -24.16 -9.97 -18.53
C SER A 76 -23.58 -9.27 -17.30
N ARG A 77 -24.07 -8.06 -16.96
CA ARG A 77 -23.59 -7.19 -15.88
C ARG A 77 -22.08 -6.91 -15.98
N ARG A 78 -21.61 -6.62 -17.20
CA ARG A 78 -20.20 -6.36 -17.48
C ARG A 78 -20.00 -4.97 -18.07
N GLY A 79 -18.81 -4.42 -17.87
CA GLY A 79 -18.42 -3.16 -18.48
C GLY A 79 -16.91 -3.01 -18.53
N ALA A 80 -16.44 -1.85 -18.99
CA ALA A 80 -15.02 -1.54 -18.97
C ALA A 80 -14.79 -0.18 -18.31
N VAL A 81 -13.83 -0.13 -17.37
CA VAL A 81 -13.41 1.14 -16.77
C VAL A 81 -12.71 1.97 -17.84
N ALA A 82 -13.27 3.13 -18.14
CA ALA A 82 -12.77 4.08 -19.13
C ALA A 82 -11.87 5.15 -18.50
N ALA A 83 -12.23 5.62 -17.29
CA ALA A 83 -11.48 6.62 -16.55
C ALA A 83 -11.60 6.44 -15.03
N VAL A 84 -10.60 6.97 -14.30
CA VAL A 84 -10.57 7.03 -12.83
C VAL A 84 -10.54 8.50 -12.43
N ALA A 85 -11.42 8.91 -11.51
CA ALA A 85 -11.48 10.27 -11.00
C ALA A 85 -10.25 10.61 -10.12
N SER A 86 -10.04 11.89 -9.85
CA SER A 86 -8.99 12.36 -8.92
C SER A 86 -9.24 11.82 -7.51
N ARG A 87 -8.18 11.32 -6.87
CA ARG A 87 -8.23 10.80 -5.50
C ARG A 87 -8.08 11.92 -4.47
N THR A 88 -8.84 11.85 -3.39
CA THR A 88 -8.64 12.71 -2.20
C THR A 88 -7.59 12.14 -1.26
N SER A 89 -7.47 10.81 -1.19
CA SER A 89 -6.47 10.11 -0.39
C SER A 89 -6.12 8.76 -1.03
N LEU A 90 -4.98 8.18 -0.63
CA LEU A 90 -4.57 6.84 -1.03
C LEU A 90 -3.77 6.20 0.10
N LEU A 91 -4.35 5.18 0.73
CA LEU A 91 -3.62 4.32 1.65
C LEU A 91 -2.72 3.38 0.85
N ALA A 92 -1.44 3.29 1.21
CA ALA A 92 -0.50 2.47 0.45
C ALA A 92 -0.65 0.96 0.77
N ARG A 93 -1.00 0.60 2.02
CA ARG A 93 -1.05 -0.79 2.48
C ARG A 93 -2.23 -1.06 3.43
N PRO A 94 -3.29 -1.72 2.97
CA PRO A 94 -3.57 -2.04 1.57
C PRO A 94 -4.03 -0.82 0.77
N ALA A 95 -4.01 -0.97 -0.56
CA ALA A 95 -4.38 0.08 -1.50
C ALA A 95 -5.88 0.40 -1.42
N VAL A 96 -6.22 1.48 -0.72
CA VAL A 96 -7.59 2.02 -0.64
C VAL A 96 -7.55 3.50 -0.97
N ALA A 97 -8.27 3.89 -2.02
CA ALA A 97 -8.42 5.27 -2.45
C ALA A 97 -9.62 5.93 -1.77
N ASN A 98 -9.57 7.26 -1.63
CA ASN A 98 -10.67 8.06 -1.08
C ASN A 98 -11.13 7.60 0.32
N CYS A 99 -10.19 7.11 1.12
CA CYS A 99 -10.40 6.84 2.54
C CYS A 99 -10.55 8.17 3.29
N ASN A 100 -11.60 8.31 4.09
CA ASN A 100 -11.86 9.49 4.90
C ASN A 100 -11.42 9.27 6.36
N ARG A 101 -11.37 8.00 6.78
CA ARG A 101 -11.31 7.63 8.19
C ARG A 101 -10.57 6.30 8.39
N VAL A 102 -9.64 6.27 9.33
CA VAL A 102 -8.98 5.05 9.78
C VAL A 102 -9.47 4.72 11.18
N VAL A 103 -10.02 3.51 11.33
CA VAL A 103 -10.55 3.00 12.60
C VAL A 103 -9.50 2.07 13.20
N VAL A 104 -8.81 2.55 14.23
CA VAL A 104 -7.84 1.77 15.01
C VAL A 104 -8.59 0.97 16.06
N VAL A 105 -8.58 -0.36 15.91
CA VAL A 105 -9.28 -1.28 16.81
C VAL A 105 -8.28 -1.97 17.73
N MET A 106 -8.47 -1.80 19.03
CA MET A 106 -7.71 -2.49 20.07
C MET A 106 -8.65 -3.19 21.04
N ALA A 107 -8.19 -4.28 21.66
CA ALA A 107 -8.92 -4.90 22.76
C ALA A 107 -8.43 -4.31 24.08
N LEU A 108 -9.35 -4.09 25.03
CA LEU A 108 -8.99 -3.71 26.40
C LEU A 108 -8.34 -4.87 27.15
N VAL A 109 -8.86 -6.07 26.93
CA VAL A 109 -8.40 -7.33 27.53
C VAL A 109 -8.43 -8.47 26.52
N GLN A 110 -7.58 -9.46 26.72
CA GLN A 110 -7.48 -10.65 25.88
C GLN A 110 -7.29 -10.35 24.37
N PRO A 111 -6.17 -9.75 23.93
CA PRO A 111 -4.98 -9.43 24.72
C PRO A 111 -5.13 -8.10 25.48
N ASP A 112 -4.32 -7.94 26.53
CA ASP A 112 -4.26 -6.68 27.27
C ASP A 112 -3.80 -5.54 26.35
N LEU A 113 -4.35 -4.36 26.59
CA LEU A 113 -4.03 -3.17 25.81
C LEU A 113 -2.59 -2.72 26.07
N ASP A 114 -1.69 -3.00 25.12
CA ASP A 114 -0.30 -2.49 25.14
C ASP A 114 -0.24 -1.05 24.63
N PRO A 115 0.15 -0.06 25.48
CA PRO A 115 0.31 1.33 25.09
C PRO A 115 1.32 1.57 23.95
N VAL A 116 2.38 0.76 23.87
CA VAL A 116 3.41 0.89 22.83
C VAL A 116 2.84 0.45 21.49
N GLN A 117 2.20 -0.72 21.45
CA GLN A 117 1.52 -1.20 20.25
C GLN A 117 0.41 -0.24 19.79
N LEU A 118 -0.44 0.23 20.71
CA LEU A 118 -1.47 1.24 20.40
C LEU A 118 -0.83 2.50 19.80
N THR A 119 0.24 3.02 20.40
CA THR A 119 0.95 4.19 19.88
C THR A 119 1.40 3.98 18.45
N ARG A 120 1.98 2.82 18.12
CA ARG A 120 2.40 2.51 16.75
C ARG A 120 1.23 2.51 15.75
N PHE A 121 0.09 1.92 16.11
CA PHE A 121 -1.09 1.93 15.24
C PHE A 121 -1.64 3.34 15.03
N LEU A 122 -1.69 4.15 16.10
CA LEU A 122 -2.09 5.56 16.01
C LEU A 122 -1.15 6.34 15.09
N LEU A 123 0.17 6.17 15.22
CA LEU A 123 1.13 6.84 14.34
C LEU A 123 0.97 6.43 12.87
N THR A 124 0.79 5.14 12.58
CA THR A 124 0.53 4.68 11.22
C THR A 124 -0.79 5.25 10.67
N ALA A 125 -1.82 5.38 11.50
CA ALA A 125 -3.10 5.98 11.11
C ALA A 125 -2.97 7.50 10.87
N GLU A 126 -2.35 8.23 11.79
CA GLU A 126 -2.11 9.68 11.70
C GLU A 126 -1.24 10.04 10.49
N ALA A 127 -0.26 9.20 10.14
CA ALA A 127 0.58 9.39 8.96
C ALA A 127 -0.18 9.36 7.64
N THR A 128 -1.41 8.83 7.62
CA THR A 128 -2.28 8.86 6.43
C THR A 128 -2.90 10.23 6.19
N GLY A 129 -2.90 11.11 7.19
CA GLY A 129 -3.52 12.44 7.14
C GLY A 129 -5.05 12.43 7.11
N VAL A 130 -5.69 11.27 7.26
CA VAL A 130 -7.15 11.14 7.34
C VAL A 130 -7.61 11.12 8.80
N GLN A 131 -8.91 11.25 9.05
CA GLN A 131 -9.43 11.23 10.42
C GLN A 131 -9.18 9.87 11.09
N VAL A 132 -8.75 9.88 12.35
CA VAL A 132 -8.48 8.65 13.12
C VAL A 132 -9.54 8.48 14.20
N ASP A 133 -10.23 7.34 14.20
CA ASP A 133 -11.08 6.92 15.32
C ASP A 133 -10.43 5.75 16.05
N LEU A 134 -10.47 5.82 17.38
CA LEU A 134 -10.01 4.74 18.25
C LEU A 134 -11.21 3.95 18.78
N VAL A 135 -11.23 2.64 18.54
CA VAL A 135 -12.25 1.73 19.04
C VAL A 135 -11.60 0.73 19.99
N LEU A 136 -12.11 0.69 21.22
CA LEU A 136 -11.70 -0.26 22.24
C LEU A 136 -12.79 -1.33 22.41
N THR A 137 -12.45 -2.55 22.02
CA THR A 137 -13.36 -3.71 22.08
C THR A 137 -13.27 -4.41 23.43
N LYS A 138 -14.25 -5.30 23.67
CA LYS A 138 -14.35 -6.15 24.86
C LYS A 138 -14.50 -5.35 26.16
N ALA A 139 -15.19 -4.20 26.06
CA ALA A 139 -15.48 -3.36 27.20
C ALA A 139 -16.35 -4.07 28.26
N ASP A 140 -17.10 -5.11 27.87
CA ASP A 140 -17.90 -5.95 28.76
C ASP A 140 -17.09 -6.74 29.80
N LEU A 141 -15.79 -6.91 29.58
CA LEU A 141 -14.91 -7.66 30.48
C LEU A 141 -14.24 -6.79 31.56
N LEU A 142 -14.46 -5.47 31.54
CA LEU A 142 -13.91 -4.54 32.52
C LEU A 142 -15.01 -3.91 33.36
N ALA A 143 -14.66 -3.56 34.61
CA ALA A 143 -15.52 -2.75 35.46
C ALA A 143 -15.65 -1.31 34.91
N PRO A 144 -16.79 -0.62 35.13
CA PRO A 144 -17.02 0.74 34.64
C PRO A 144 -15.95 1.76 35.04
N GLU A 145 -15.35 1.61 36.22
CA GLU A 145 -14.31 2.49 36.74
C GLU A 145 -13.05 2.42 35.88
N LEU A 146 -12.62 1.20 35.52
CA LEU A 146 -11.47 0.99 34.63
C LEU A 146 -11.73 1.50 33.22
N LEU A 147 -12.97 1.39 32.73
CA LEU A 147 -13.36 1.96 31.44
C LEU A 147 -13.24 3.49 31.43
N GLN A 148 -13.63 4.14 32.53
CA GLN A 148 -13.49 5.59 32.70
C GLN A 148 -12.02 6.01 32.80
N GLU A 149 -11.18 5.26 33.50
CA GLU A 149 -9.73 5.49 33.55
C GLU A 149 -9.10 5.44 32.15
N TRP A 150 -9.44 4.42 31.35
CA TRP A 150 -8.96 4.33 29.97
C TRP A 150 -9.43 5.50 29.10
N ARG A 151 -10.70 5.91 29.24
CA ARG A 151 -11.22 7.08 28.53
C ARG A 151 -10.46 8.35 28.90
N GLN A 152 -10.24 8.62 30.18
CA GLN A 152 -9.49 9.79 30.64
C GLN A 152 -8.04 9.77 30.15
N ARG A 153 -7.38 8.61 30.24
CA ARG A 153 -6.00 8.42 29.78
C ARG A 153 -5.86 8.72 28.29
N LEU A 154 -6.78 8.21 27.46
CA LEU A 154 -6.75 8.42 26.01
C LEU A 154 -7.22 9.83 25.61
N GLY A 155 -8.13 10.43 26.38
CA GLY A 155 -8.49 11.84 26.23
C GLY A 155 -7.28 12.75 26.45
N ALA A 156 -6.42 12.44 27.43
CA ALA A 156 -5.15 13.14 27.61
C ALA A 156 -4.15 12.95 26.45
N TRP A 157 -4.35 11.92 25.61
CA TRP A 157 -3.58 11.72 24.37
C TRP A 157 -4.22 12.42 23.16
N GLY A 158 -5.38 13.05 23.33
CA GLY A 158 -6.14 13.71 22.26
C GLY A 158 -7.09 12.79 21.50
N TYR A 159 -7.42 11.61 22.04
CA TYR A 159 -8.37 10.67 21.43
C TYR A 159 -9.60 10.45 22.30
N GLU A 160 -10.77 10.46 21.68
CA GLU A 160 -12.04 10.07 22.30
C GLU A 160 -12.38 8.64 21.87
N PRO A 161 -12.12 7.61 22.70
CA PRO A 161 -12.30 6.22 22.30
C PRO A 161 -13.76 5.77 22.32
N TRP A 162 -14.16 5.04 21.29
CA TRP A 162 -15.39 4.27 21.27
C TRP A 162 -15.21 2.99 22.08
N LEU A 163 -15.92 2.88 23.21
CA LEU A 163 -15.93 1.68 24.03
C LEU A 163 -17.05 0.75 23.54
N VAL A 164 -16.69 -0.44 23.07
CA VAL A 164 -17.65 -1.36 22.46
C VAL A 164 -17.51 -2.79 22.95
N SER A 165 -18.62 -3.52 22.89
CA SER A 165 -18.65 -4.97 23.03
C SER A 165 -19.44 -5.59 21.90
N ALA A 166 -18.77 -6.42 21.09
CA ALA A 166 -19.44 -7.22 20.07
C ALA A 166 -20.29 -8.35 20.69
N GLN A 167 -20.05 -8.72 21.96
CA GLN A 167 -20.78 -9.79 22.64
C GLN A 167 -22.10 -9.28 23.23
N THR A 168 -22.09 -8.12 23.88
CA THR A 168 -23.30 -7.53 24.49
C THR A 168 -24.01 -6.55 23.56
N GLY A 169 -23.36 -6.11 22.48
CA GLY A 169 -23.86 -5.06 21.59
C GLY A 169 -23.65 -3.64 22.12
N ALA A 170 -23.07 -3.48 23.32
CA ALA A 170 -22.83 -2.16 23.91
C ALA A 170 -21.94 -1.30 23.02
N GLY A 171 -22.34 -0.05 22.79
CA GLY A 171 -21.59 0.93 21.98
C GLY A 171 -21.57 0.68 20.47
N ILE A 172 -22.12 -0.44 19.98
CA ILE A 172 -22.11 -0.78 18.55
C ILE A 172 -23.02 0.14 17.73
N GLU A 173 -24.24 0.40 18.21
CA GLU A 173 -25.20 1.23 17.48
C GLU A 173 -24.72 2.69 17.31
N PRO A 174 -24.25 3.40 18.35
CA PRO A 174 -23.67 4.74 18.18
C PRO A 174 -22.45 4.74 17.25
N LEU A 175 -21.57 3.74 17.35
CA LEU A 175 -20.43 3.60 16.45
C LEU A 175 -20.88 3.37 15.00
N ARG A 176 -21.92 2.55 14.78
CA ARG A 176 -22.48 2.31 13.44
C ARG A 176 -23.02 3.60 12.84
N GLN A 177 -23.74 4.40 13.62
CA GLN A 177 -24.28 5.69 13.16
C GLN A 177 -23.16 6.66 12.77
N HIS A 178 -22.11 6.75 13.59
CA HIS A 178 -20.91 7.56 13.29
C HIS A 178 -20.20 7.10 12.01
N LEU A 179 -20.02 5.78 11.84
CA LEU A 179 -19.35 5.22 10.65
C LEU A 179 -20.27 5.16 9.41
N ALA A 180 -21.57 5.37 9.57
CA ALA A 180 -22.53 5.45 8.46
C ALA A 180 -22.54 6.82 7.77
N GLU A 181 -21.85 7.81 8.32
CA GLU A 181 -21.59 9.09 7.64
C GLU A 181 -20.91 8.86 6.28
N PRO A 182 -21.20 9.70 5.25
CA PRO A 182 -20.67 9.49 3.91
C PRO A 182 -19.14 9.43 3.87
N GLY A 183 -18.60 8.30 3.39
CA GLY A 183 -17.15 8.13 3.26
C GLY A 183 -16.71 6.67 3.38
N ILE A 184 -15.41 6.44 3.22
CA ILE A 184 -14.79 5.13 3.40
C ILE A 184 -14.01 5.12 4.72
N ALA A 185 -14.37 4.20 5.61
CA ALA A 185 -13.68 3.89 6.85
C ALA A 185 -12.89 2.58 6.72
N VAL A 186 -11.64 2.57 7.16
CA VAL A 186 -10.74 1.42 7.07
C VAL A 186 -10.42 0.88 8.46
N LEU A 187 -10.71 -0.40 8.73
CA LEU A 187 -10.35 -1.02 10.01
C LEU A 187 -8.90 -1.47 10.01
N CYS A 188 -8.23 -1.21 11.13
CA CYS A 188 -6.91 -1.75 11.41
C CYS A 188 -6.74 -2.13 12.88
N GLY A 189 -5.72 -2.94 13.18
CA GLY A 189 -5.39 -3.33 14.55
C GLY A 189 -4.69 -4.69 14.63
N PRO A 190 -4.26 -5.15 15.80
CA PRO A 190 -3.62 -6.44 15.95
C PRO A 190 -4.58 -7.60 15.62
N SER A 191 -4.04 -8.80 15.39
CA SER A 191 -4.86 -10.01 15.31
C SER A 191 -5.43 -10.35 16.70
N GLY A 192 -6.66 -10.88 16.76
CA GLY A 192 -7.27 -11.33 18.01
C GLY A 192 -8.01 -10.26 18.82
N VAL A 193 -7.91 -8.98 18.45
CA VAL A 193 -8.61 -7.87 19.13
C VAL A 193 -10.11 -7.79 18.82
N GLY A 194 -10.65 -8.69 18.00
CA GLY A 194 -12.08 -8.74 17.69
C GLY A 194 -12.54 -7.89 16.49
N LYS A 195 -11.64 -7.50 15.56
CA LYS A 195 -12.02 -6.76 14.33
C LYS A 195 -13.13 -7.43 13.52
N SER A 196 -13.02 -8.74 13.26
CA SER A 196 -14.04 -9.48 12.51
C SER A 196 -15.36 -9.60 13.27
N SER A 197 -15.31 -9.73 14.60
CA SER A 197 -16.50 -9.70 15.46
C SER A 197 -17.18 -8.32 15.43
N LEU A 198 -16.40 -7.24 15.48
CA LEU A 198 -16.88 -5.88 15.35
C LEU A 198 -17.50 -5.65 13.97
N LEU A 199 -16.85 -6.12 12.90
CA LEU A 199 -17.34 -6.02 11.53
C LEU A 199 -18.72 -6.69 11.37
N ASN A 200 -18.89 -7.90 11.91
CA ASN A 200 -20.19 -8.59 11.91
C ASN A 200 -21.25 -7.89 12.77
N ALA A 201 -20.85 -7.24 13.87
CA ALA A 201 -21.79 -6.48 14.70
C ALA A 201 -22.24 -5.17 14.01
N LEU A 202 -21.35 -4.55 13.23
CA LEU A 202 -21.64 -3.34 12.47
C LEU A 202 -22.40 -3.61 11.16
N VAL A 203 -22.14 -4.74 10.51
CA VAL A 203 -22.77 -5.19 9.26
C VAL A 203 -23.41 -6.57 9.49
N PRO A 204 -24.66 -6.63 10.00
CA PRO A 204 -25.31 -7.89 10.37
C PRO A 204 -25.45 -8.88 9.20
N ASP A 205 -25.66 -8.38 7.99
CA ASP A 205 -25.87 -9.19 6.78
C ASP A 205 -24.60 -9.91 6.30
N LEU A 206 -23.44 -9.57 6.87
CA LEU A 206 -22.14 -10.04 6.37
C LEU A 206 -21.83 -11.49 6.72
N ALA A 207 -22.48 -12.06 7.75
CA ALA A 207 -22.40 -13.45 8.18
C ALA A 207 -20.99 -14.10 8.09
N LEU A 208 -19.91 -13.35 8.35
CA LEU A 208 -18.56 -13.88 8.24
C LEU A 208 -18.36 -14.97 9.29
N ARG A 209 -17.69 -16.06 8.90
CA ARG A 209 -17.31 -17.13 9.84
C ARG A 209 -16.28 -16.61 10.84
N VAL A 210 -16.75 -16.09 11.98
CA VAL A 210 -15.90 -15.75 13.13
C VAL A 210 -15.58 -17.06 13.85
N GLY A 211 -14.48 -17.70 13.46
CA GLY A 211 -13.94 -18.82 14.22
C GLY A 211 -13.41 -18.33 15.57
N ALA A 212 -13.85 -18.97 16.65
CA ALA A 212 -13.35 -18.75 18.00
C ALA A 212 -11.81 -18.76 18.01
N VAL A 213 -11.22 -17.79 18.71
CA VAL A 213 -9.78 -17.50 18.64
C VAL A 213 -8.96 -18.70 19.12
N SER A 214 -7.89 -19.00 18.38
CA SER A 214 -6.80 -19.95 18.64
C SER A 214 -7.03 -21.41 18.19
N GLY A 215 -6.13 -21.90 17.32
CA GLY A 215 -5.99 -23.33 17.01
C GLY A 215 -5.70 -23.67 15.54
N ARG A 216 -6.39 -23.06 14.57
CA ARG A 216 -6.28 -23.44 13.14
C ARG A 216 -5.55 -22.47 12.21
N LEU A 217 -5.01 -21.38 12.72
CA LEU A 217 -4.13 -20.48 11.95
C LEU A 217 -2.63 -20.84 12.10
N GLN A 218 -2.34 -22.11 12.38
CA GLN A 218 -1.01 -22.69 12.28
C GLN A 218 -0.83 -23.25 10.86
N ARG A 219 -0.15 -22.48 10.00
CA ARG A 219 0.23 -22.79 8.60
C ARG A 219 -0.93 -23.13 7.66
N GLY A 220 -1.32 -22.16 6.82
CA GLY A 220 -2.08 -22.49 5.61
C GLY A 220 -2.83 -21.34 4.97
N ARG A 221 -2.14 -20.57 4.13
CA ARG A 221 -2.58 -20.21 2.76
C ARG A 221 -4.01 -19.69 2.50
N HIS A 222 -4.68 -19.05 3.46
CA HIS A 222 -5.90 -18.27 3.17
C HIS A 222 -5.91 -16.97 3.98
N THR A 223 -4.95 -16.09 3.69
CA THR A 223 -5.07 -14.66 3.95
C THR A 223 -6.15 -14.11 3.00
N THR A 224 -7.19 -13.46 3.50
CA THR A 224 -8.12 -12.65 2.68
C THR A 224 -7.32 -11.54 2.00
N ARG A 225 -6.71 -11.80 0.83
CA ARG A 225 -5.89 -10.81 0.09
C ARG A 225 -6.74 -9.75 -0.63
N HIS A 226 -8.05 -9.84 -0.52
CA HIS A 226 -8.99 -8.97 -1.19
C HIS A 226 -9.48 -7.92 -0.19
N VAL A 227 -9.33 -6.65 -0.55
CA VAL A 227 -10.02 -5.55 0.14
C VAL A 227 -11.41 -5.47 -0.46
N GLU A 228 -12.42 -5.47 0.39
CA GLU A 228 -13.83 -5.33 0.02
C GLU A 228 -14.45 -4.20 0.85
N LEU A 229 -15.36 -3.45 0.23
CA LEU A 229 -16.14 -2.41 0.89
C LEU A 229 -17.53 -2.94 1.26
N PHE A 230 -17.90 -2.79 2.53
CA PHE A 230 -19.19 -3.17 3.07
C PHE A 230 -20.01 -1.93 3.39
N ALA A 231 -21.28 -1.90 2.99
CA ALA A 231 -22.16 -0.78 3.29
C ALA A 231 -22.62 -0.81 4.75
N LEU A 232 -22.52 0.32 5.44
CA LEU A 232 -23.04 0.52 6.80
C LEU A 232 -24.38 1.29 6.83
N GLY A 233 -24.85 1.73 5.67
CA GLY A 233 -26.06 2.54 5.50
C GLY A 233 -26.08 3.21 4.13
N ALA A 234 -26.78 4.34 4.02
CA ALA A 234 -26.97 5.05 2.74
C ALA A 234 -25.71 5.75 2.19
N GLY A 235 -24.62 5.85 2.96
CA GLY A 235 -23.42 6.58 2.54
C GLY A 235 -22.08 6.10 3.12
N GLY A 236 -22.07 5.46 4.28
CA GLY A 236 -20.85 4.94 4.91
C GLY A 236 -20.43 3.58 4.37
N LEU A 237 -19.15 3.44 4.06
CA LEU A 237 -18.52 2.22 3.58
C LEU A 237 -17.39 1.80 4.51
N LEU A 238 -17.29 0.50 4.76
CA LEU A 238 -16.34 -0.08 5.69
C LEU A 238 -15.42 -1.06 4.96
N ALA A 239 -14.12 -0.85 5.05
CA ALA A 239 -13.13 -1.75 4.47
C ALA A 239 -12.48 -2.60 5.55
N ASP A 240 -12.46 -3.93 5.36
CA ASP A 240 -11.56 -4.82 6.12
C ASP A 240 -10.21 -4.91 5.40
N THR A 241 -9.14 -4.58 6.12
CA THR A 241 -7.81 -4.47 5.54
C THR A 241 -6.77 -5.30 6.29
N PRO A 242 -6.43 -6.50 5.80
CA PRO A 242 -5.46 -7.35 6.50
C PRO A 242 -4.03 -6.79 6.52
N GLY A 243 -3.73 -5.87 5.59
CA GLY A 243 -2.39 -5.27 5.42
C GLY A 243 -2.04 -4.18 6.45
N PHE A 244 -3.03 -3.50 7.03
CA PHE A 244 -2.80 -2.43 8.01
C PHE A 244 -2.47 -2.98 9.42
N ASN A 245 -2.44 -4.31 9.59
CA ASN A 245 -2.20 -4.97 10.88
C ASN A 245 -0.72 -4.98 11.32
N ARG A 246 0.19 -4.38 10.52
CA ARG A 246 1.62 -4.23 10.85
C ARG A 246 1.99 -2.75 10.76
N PRO A 247 2.04 -2.02 11.89
CA PRO A 247 2.33 -0.59 11.87
C PRO A 247 3.81 -0.34 11.59
N ASP A 248 4.07 0.32 10.46
CA ASP A 248 5.37 0.87 10.10
C ASP A 248 5.44 2.32 10.61
N LEU A 249 6.59 2.72 11.15
CA LEU A 249 6.85 4.10 11.55
C LEU A 249 7.16 4.94 10.30
N PRO A 250 6.86 6.25 10.31
CA PRO A 250 7.28 7.13 9.24
C PRO A 250 8.81 7.13 9.11
N PRO A 251 9.36 7.19 7.88
CA PRO A 251 10.80 7.13 7.67
C PRO A 251 11.52 8.44 8.04
N ASP A 252 10.79 9.56 8.13
CA ASP A 252 11.34 10.88 8.45
C ASP A 252 11.23 11.17 9.95
N PRO A 253 12.36 11.31 10.69
CA PRO A 253 12.35 11.69 12.10
C PRO A 253 11.65 13.01 12.38
N GLY A 254 11.75 13.99 11.47
CA GLY A 254 11.15 15.32 11.64
C GLY A 254 9.63 15.29 11.57
N ALA A 255 9.07 14.41 10.73
CA ALA A 255 7.63 14.24 10.61
C ALA A 255 6.99 13.51 11.80
N LEU A 256 7.75 12.69 12.54
CA LEU A 256 7.23 11.83 13.61
C LEU A 256 6.50 12.62 14.70
N ALA A 257 7.06 13.76 15.12
CA ALA A 257 6.50 14.59 16.18
C ALA A 257 5.09 15.11 15.85
N GLY A 258 4.88 15.51 14.59
CA GLY A 258 3.60 16.02 14.11
C GLY A 258 2.47 14.97 14.10
N LEU A 259 2.79 13.68 14.26
CA LEU A 259 1.80 12.61 14.33
C LEU A 259 1.21 12.41 15.74
N PHE A 260 1.75 13.08 16.76
CA PHE A 260 1.20 13.05 18.12
C PHE A 260 0.28 14.27 18.33
N PRO A 261 -1.02 14.09 18.59
CA PRO A 261 -1.94 15.19 18.91
C PRO A 261 -1.43 16.09 20.05
N GLU A 262 -0.82 15.50 21.08
CA GLU A 262 -0.27 16.24 22.22
C GLU A 262 0.84 17.21 21.81
N VAL A 263 1.72 16.75 20.91
CA VAL A 263 2.81 17.54 20.37
C VAL A 263 2.27 18.66 19.48
N ARG A 264 1.31 18.35 18.60
CA ARG A 264 0.63 19.37 17.78
C ARG A 264 -0.03 20.45 18.64
N GLY A 265 -0.72 20.06 19.71
CA GLY A 265 -1.35 20.99 20.64
C GLY A 265 -0.35 21.95 21.29
N ARG A 266 0.81 21.44 21.71
CA ARG A 266 1.87 22.26 22.32
C ARG A 266 2.57 23.18 21.32
N LEU A 267 2.86 22.68 20.12
CA LEU A 267 3.43 23.51 19.04
C LEU A 267 2.47 24.59 18.55
N GLY A 268 1.16 24.40 18.72
CA GLY A 268 0.16 25.45 18.49
C GLY A 268 0.24 26.60 19.52
N ALA A 269 0.74 26.34 20.74
CA ALA A 269 0.85 27.32 21.81
C ALA A 269 2.20 28.05 21.85
N GLY A 270 3.23 27.54 21.19
CA GLY A 270 4.56 28.14 21.15
C GLY A 270 5.51 27.45 20.18
N ALA A 271 6.56 28.16 19.78
CA ALA A 271 7.57 27.66 18.87
C ALA A 271 8.84 27.22 19.61
N CYS A 272 9.50 26.18 19.12
CA CYS A 272 10.82 25.81 19.61
C CYS A 272 11.86 26.86 19.19
N ARG A 273 12.88 27.04 20.02
CA ARG A 273 14.02 27.91 19.71
C ARG A 273 14.76 27.48 18.44
N PHE A 274 14.86 26.18 18.20
CA PHE A 274 15.55 25.59 17.05
C PHE A 274 14.55 25.04 16.04
N THR A 275 14.81 25.28 14.75
CA THR A 275 13.94 24.84 13.64
C THR A 275 14.01 23.34 13.37
N ASN A 276 15.10 22.68 13.78
CA ASN A 276 15.32 21.24 13.66
C ASN A 276 15.17 20.51 15.01
N CYS A 277 14.39 21.06 15.94
CA CYS A 277 14.15 20.43 17.23
C CYS A 277 13.42 19.10 17.04
N LEU A 278 13.97 18.01 17.57
CA LEU A 278 13.35 16.69 17.60
C LEU A 278 12.58 16.43 18.90
N HIS A 279 12.25 17.49 19.63
CA HIS A 279 11.42 17.45 20.84
C HIS A 279 11.81 16.41 21.90
N GLN A 280 13.11 16.13 22.05
CA GLN A 280 13.62 15.16 23.03
C GLN A 280 13.67 15.71 24.47
N GLY A 281 13.31 16.98 24.66
CA GLY A 281 13.46 17.70 25.92
C GLY A 281 14.63 18.69 25.97
N ASP A 282 15.17 19.08 24.80
CA ASP A 282 16.27 20.05 24.71
C ASP A 282 15.90 21.42 25.30
N PRO A 283 16.88 22.17 25.86
CA PRO A 283 16.65 23.53 26.34
C PRO A 283 16.08 24.44 25.23
N GLY A 284 14.90 25.03 25.48
CA GLY A 284 14.19 25.86 24.50
C GLY A 284 13.23 25.10 23.58
N CYS A 285 12.95 23.82 23.85
CA CYS A 285 11.87 23.06 23.23
C CYS A 285 10.51 23.48 23.82
N ALA A 286 9.59 23.96 22.97
CA ALA A 286 8.24 24.35 23.38
C ALA A 286 7.34 23.17 23.79
N VAL A 287 7.65 21.97 23.30
CA VAL A 287 6.90 20.73 23.63
C VAL A 287 7.30 20.22 25.02
N GLY A 288 8.58 20.35 25.37
CA GLY A 288 9.17 19.76 26.58
C GLY A 288 9.07 18.23 26.62
N SER A 289 9.35 17.68 27.80
CA SER A 289 9.30 16.24 28.07
C SER A 289 8.12 15.82 28.97
N ASP A 290 7.42 16.79 29.55
CA ASP A 290 6.33 16.55 30.50
C ASP A 290 5.00 16.27 29.80
N TRP A 291 4.86 15.12 29.15
CA TRP A 291 3.60 14.65 28.56
C TRP A 291 3.48 13.12 28.55
N PRO A 292 2.25 12.57 28.60
CA PRO A 292 2.02 11.16 28.92
C PRO A 292 2.72 10.16 27.99
N ARG A 293 2.89 10.50 26.71
CA ARG A 293 3.49 9.63 25.69
C ARG A 293 4.92 9.99 25.32
N HIS A 294 5.57 10.92 26.04
CA HIS A 294 6.97 11.27 25.79
C HIS A 294 7.92 10.04 25.77
N PRO A 295 7.81 9.07 26.70
CA PRO A 295 8.67 7.88 26.65
C PRO A 295 8.46 7.04 25.38
N HIS A 296 7.21 6.89 24.91
CA HIS A 296 6.91 6.15 23.68
C HIS A 296 7.38 6.90 22.43
N TYR A 297 7.34 8.24 22.46
CA TYR A 297 7.88 9.07 21.41
C TYR A 297 9.37 8.87 21.24
N LEU A 298 10.15 8.93 22.32
CA LEU A 298 11.59 8.69 22.28
C LEU A 298 11.92 7.30 21.72
N GLN A 299 11.21 6.26 22.18
CA GLN A 299 11.37 4.90 21.65
C GLN A 299 11.11 4.81 20.14
N CYS A 300 10.07 5.50 19.64
CA CYS A 300 9.77 5.55 18.21
C CYS A 300 10.83 6.36 17.46
N LEU A 301 11.26 7.49 18.00
CA LEU A 301 12.27 8.36 17.41
C LEU A 301 13.61 7.63 17.26
N ASP A 302 14.06 6.93 18.29
CA ASP A 302 15.28 6.11 18.27
C ASP A 302 15.22 5.06 17.16
N GLN A 303 14.06 4.40 16.99
CA GLN A 303 13.86 3.42 15.91
C GLN A 303 13.93 4.07 14.53
N VAL A 304 13.29 5.23 14.33
CA VAL A 304 13.31 5.93 13.04
C VAL A 304 14.72 6.43 12.71
N LEU A 305 15.44 6.99 13.69
CA LEU A 305 16.83 7.41 13.53
C LEU A 305 17.75 6.23 13.19
N ALA A 306 17.56 5.08 13.85
CA ALA A 306 18.30 3.86 13.55
C ALA A 306 18.00 3.34 12.12
N GLN A 307 16.74 3.40 11.68
CA GLN A 307 16.34 3.02 10.32
C GLN A 307 16.96 3.95 9.28
N GLU A 308 16.95 5.26 9.54
CA GLU A 308 17.56 6.25 8.66
C GLU A 308 19.07 6.06 8.54
N ALA A 309 19.76 5.81 9.66
CA ALA A 309 21.19 5.50 9.68
C ALA A 309 21.50 4.21 8.90
N ALA A 310 20.71 3.15 9.10
CA ALA A 310 20.86 1.89 8.38
C ALA A 310 20.58 2.04 6.86
N ALA A 311 19.66 2.91 6.47
CA ALA A 311 19.40 3.21 5.06
C ALA A 311 20.59 3.96 4.41
N LYS A 312 21.22 4.90 5.14
CA LYS A 312 22.42 5.63 4.69
C LYS A 312 23.67 4.75 4.61
N SER A 313 23.78 3.72 5.46
CA SER A 313 24.94 2.83 5.53
C SER A 313 24.90 1.65 4.55
N ARG A 314 23.81 1.44 3.81
CA ARG A 314 23.73 0.36 2.81
C ARG A 314 24.74 0.61 1.68
N PRO A 315 25.71 -0.28 1.45
CA PRO A 315 26.65 -0.12 0.35
C PRO A 315 25.88 -0.09 -0.98
N ALA A 316 26.25 0.83 -1.87
CA ALA A 316 25.70 0.85 -3.22
C ALA A 316 25.87 -0.54 -3.85
N GLU A 317 24.81 -1.08 -4.45
CA GLU A 317 24.88 -2.38 -5.13
C GLU A 317 26.06 -2.38 -6.11
N PRO A 318 26.95 -3.41 -6.07
CA PRO A 318 28.09 -3.48 -6.96
C PRO A 318 27.57 -3.51 -8.41
N GLY A 319 27.95 -2.48 -9.18
CA GLY A 319 27.51 -2.32 -10.57
C GLY A 319 26.38 -1.32 -10.78
N LEU A 320 25.89 -0.60 -9.76
CA LEU A 320 24.91 0.49 -9.91
C LEU A 320 25.46 1.80 -9.33
N LYS A 321 25.18 2.92 -10.00
CA LYS A 321 25.49 4.29 -9.58
C LYS A 321 24.17 5.04 -9.42
N GLN A 322 23.98 5.66 -8.27
CA GLN A 322 22.81 6.50 -8.04
C GLN A 322 23.05 7.90 -8.64
N ARG A 323 22.16 8.35 -9.53
CA ARG A 323 22.17 9.69 -10.12
C ARG A 323 20.76 10.26 -10.11
N GLY A 324 20.55 11.38 -9.41
CA GLY A 324 19.25 12.08 -9.41
C GLY A 324 18.06 11.24 -8.94
N GLY A 325 18.26 10.31 -7.99
CA GLY A 325 17.20 9.42 -7.49
C GLY A 325 17.00 8.11 -8.27
N HIS A 326 17.66 7.94 -9.43
CA HIS A 326 17.63 6.69 -10.19
C HIS A 326 18.93 5.90 -10.04
N LEU A 327 18.81 4.57 -10.05
CA LEU A 327 19.94 3.65 -10.10
C LEU A 327 20.28 3.36 -11.56
N GLU A 328 21.46 3.78 -11.99
CA GLU A 328 21.99 3.51 -13.34
C GLU A 328 23.08 2.44 -13.27
N PRO A 329 23.16 1.50 -14.22
CA PRO A 329 24.28 0.57 -14.30
C PRO A 329 25.61 1.33 -14.41
N ARG A 330 26.58 0.99 -13.56
CA ARG A 330 27.97 1.40 -13.72
C ARG A 330 28.50 0.73 -14.98
N LEU A 331 28.62 1.51 -16.05
CA LEU A 331 29.29 1.08 -17.28
C LEU A 331 30.73 0.63 -16.94
N ASP A 332 31.09 -0.56 -17.43
CA ASP A 332 32.47 -1.07 -17.32
C ASP A 332 33.42 -0.03 -17.95
N PRO A 333 34.48 0.41 -17.24
CA PRO A 333 35.48 1.32 -17.78
C PRO A 333 36.07 0.88 -19.13
N ARG A 334 36.10 -0.44 -19.42
CA ARG A 334 36.57 -1.02 -20.68
C ARG A 334 35.61 -0.80 -21.85
N LEU A 335 34.31 -0.58 -21.57
CA LEU A 335 33.29 -0.26 -22.57
C LEU A 335 33.16 1.24 -22.82
N ARG A 336 33.95 2.06 -22.12
CA ARG A 336 33.93 3.51 -22.27
C ARG A 336 34.69 3.91 -23.54
N GLN A 337 33.95 4.25 -24.59
CA GLN A 337 34.57 4.85 -25.78
C GLN A 337 35.35 6.10 -25.37
N LEU A 338 36.61 6.16 -25.78
CA LEU A 338 37.43 7.36 -25.61
C LEU A 338 36.75 8.52 -26.33
N SER A 339 36.65 9.67 -25.66
CA SER A 339 36.13 10.88 -26.29
C SER A 339 36.93 11.17 -27.55
N ARG A 340 36.24 11.51 -28.66
CA ARG A 340 36.85 11.93 -29.94
C ARG A 340 37.93 13.01 -29.76
N LYS A 341 37.84 13.81 -28.68
CA LYS A 341 38.82 14.85 -28.32
C LYS A 341 40.15 14.29 -27.80
N ARG A 342 40.14 13.13 -27.13
CA ARG A 342 41.35 12.39 -26.72
C ARG A 342 41.93 11.56 -27.87
N GLN A 343 41.09 11.00 -28.74
CA GLN A 343 41.55 10.33 -29.96
C GLN A 343 42.30 11.27 -30.90
N ARG A 344 41.78 12.48 -31.14
CA ARG A 344 42.47 13.51 -31.94
C ARG A 344 43.75 14.10 -31.31
N GLN A 345 44.01 13.84 -30.03
CA GLN A 345 45.28 14.23 -29.39
C GLN A 345 46.32 13.10 -29.44
N ALA A 346 45.89 11.85 -29.62
CA ALA A 346 46.77 10.70 -29.81
C ALA A 346 47.23 10.60 -31.27
N ASP A 347 46.34 10.91 -32.21
CA ASP A 347 46.67 10.96 -33.64
C ASP A 347 47.07 12.40 -34.02
N GLY A 348 48.37 12.68 -33.98
CA GLY A 348 48.96 13.94 -34.46
C GLY A 348 48.85 14.10 -36.00
N PRO A 349 49.02 15.32 -36.55
CA PRO A 349 48.81 15.59 -37.98
C PRO A 349 49.90 14.97 -38.85
N GLN A 350 49.45 14.38 -39.97
CA GLN A 350 50.18 13.56 -40.94
C GLN A 350 51.36 14.25 -41.65
N GLY A 351 52.33 13.45 -42.09
CA GLY A 351 53.25 13.79 -43.17
C GLY A 351 53.26 12.67 -44.21
N ASP A 352 52.80 12.98 -45.42
CA ASP A 352 52.98 12.22 -46.67
C ASP A 352 54.48 12.10 -47.00
N ASP A 353 54.95 10.93 -47.44
CA ASP A 353 55.94 10.84 -48.53
C ASP A 353 56.05 9.43 -49.18
N SER A 354 55.87 9.44 -50.50
CA SER A 354 56.46 8.63 -51.59
C SER A 354 56.76 7.10 -51.49
N ALA A 355 56.07 6.34 -52.36
CA ALA A 355 56.54 5.47 -53.47
C ALA A 355 57.42 4.20 -53.31
N ALA A 356 57.07 3.20 -54.15
CA ALA A 356 57.84 2.07 -54.72
C ALA A 356 58.11 0.84 -53.79
N ASP A 357 58.19 -0.43 -54.19
CA ASP A 357 57.95 -1.19 -55.43
C ASP A 357 58.08 -2.72 -55.09
N LEU A 358 57.44 -3.59 -55.91
CA LEU A 358 57.85 -4.96 -56.33
C LEU A 358 57.84 -6.23 -55.40
N VAL A 359 57.02 -7.21 -55.85
CA VAL A 359 57.29 -8.65 -56.21
C VAL A 359 57.43 -9.78 -55.15
N GLY A 360 56.75 -10.92 -55.44
CA GLY A 360 57.19 -12.32 -55.15
C GLY A 360 56.38 -13.07 -54.09
N GLU A 361 55.48 -14.01 -54.43
CA GLU A 361 55.67 -15.46 -54.69
C GLU A 361 55.43 -16.38 -53.46
N GLU A 362 54.53 -17.36 -53.68
CA GLU A 362 54.50 -18.78 -53.20
C GLU A 362 54.47 -19.10 -51.68
N ALA A 363 53.48 -19.82 -51.12
CA ALA A 363 53.08 -21.24 -51.22
C ALA A 363 53.52 -22.06 -49.97
N GLU A 364 52.87 -23.21 -49.76
CA GLU A 364 53.02 -24.22 -48.67
C GLU A 364 52.23 -23.94 -47.37
N ASP A 365 51.08 -24.55 -47.12
CA ASP A 365 50.71 -25.98 -47.01
C ASP A 365 51.23 -26.65 -45.72
N ARG A 366 50.28 -27.18 -44.92
CA ARG A 366 50.39 -28.27 -43.94
C ARG A 366 49.15 -28.37 -43.03
N ASP A 367 48.20 -29.16 -43.51
CA ASP A 367 47.72 -30.42 -42.91
C ASP A 367 47.33 -30.52 -41.41
N LEU A 368 46.06 -30.94 -41.22
CA LEU A 368 45.55 -32.14 -40.50
C LEU A 368 45.94 -32.32 -39.01
N ASP A 369 45.09 -32.73 -38.07
CA ASP A 369 43.87 -33.56 -38.08
C ASP A 369 43.13 -33.41 -36.70
N PRO A 370 41.86 -33.84 -36.57
CA PRO A 370 41.03 -33.77 -35.37
C PRO A 370 40.98 -35.10 -34.59
N GLY A 371 40.35 -35.10 -33.40
CA GLY A 371 39.65 -36.31 -32.93
C GLY A 371 39.63 -36.65 -31.44
N ALA A 372 38.48 -37.23 -31.07
CA ALA A 372 38.15 -38.12 -29.95
C ALA A 372 37.97 -37.49 -28.55
N LEU A 373 36.75 -37.41 -27.99
CA LEU A 373 35.91 -38.50 -27.44
C LEU A 373 36.62 -39.35 -26.36
N GLY A 374 36.14 -39.25 -25.13
CA GLY A 374 36.58 -40.07 -24.01
C GLY A 374 35.64 -39.94 -22.81
N SER A 375 34.64 -40.81 -22.78
CA SER A 375 33.76 -41.15 -21.65
C SER A 375 34.53 -41.60 -20.39
N GLY A 376 33.98 -41.32 -19.20
CA GLY A 376 34.47 -41.92 -17.95
C GLY A 376 33.50 -41.74 -16.79
N ALA A 377 32.80 -42.82 -16.44
CA ALA A 377 31.88 -42.93 -15.30
C ALA A 377 32.61 -43.28 -13.99
N GLY A 378 31.98 -42.96 -12.86
CA GLY A 378 32.32 -43.43 -11.50
C GLY A 378 31.93 -42.37 -10.47
N GLY A 379 30.96 -42.52 -9.57
CA GLY A 379 30.49 -43.71 -8.87
C GLY A 379 31.10 -43.74 -7.48
N SER A 380 30.46 -43.13 -6.46
CA SER A 380 30.63 -43.51 -5.06
C SER A 380 29.49 -43.01 -4.18
N ARG A 381 28.94 -43.96 -3.42
CA ARG A 381 27.81 -43.85 -2.51
C ARG A 381 28.29 -43.67 -1.06
N LYS A 382 27.52 -42.89 -0.27
CA LYS A 382 27.12 -43.11 1.14
C LYS A 382 28.23 -43.09 2.23
N PRO A 383 27.91 -43.01 3.55
CA PRO A 383 26.59 -43.21 4.20
C PRO A 383 26.17 -42.17 5.26
N ALA A 384 24.90 -42.27 5.67
CA ALA A 384 24.38 -41.77 6.95
C ALA A 384 24.73 -42.75 8.09
N PRO A 385 24.62 -42.31 9.36
CA PRO A 385 23.71 -43.05 10.23
C PRO A 385 22.85 -42.17 11.15
N ARG A 386 21.81 -42.85 11.64
CA ARG A 386 20.71 -42.48 12.52
C ARG A 386 21.15 -41.95 13.90
N SER A 387 20.38 -40.99 14.42
CA SER A 387 19.45 -41.17 15.55
C SER A 387 18.48 -40.00 15.59
#